data_AF-A0A1E7RSU2-F1
#
_entry.id   AF-A0A1E7RSU2-F1
#
_cell.length_a   1.000
_cell.length_b   1.000
_cell.length_c   1.000
_cell.angle_alpha   90.00
_cell.angle_beta   90.00
_cell.angle_gamma   90.00
#
_symmetry.space_group_name_H-M   'P 1'
#
loop_
_entity.id
_entity.type
_entity.pdbx_description
1 polymer ?
#
loop_
_entity_poly.entity_id
_entity_poly.type
_entity_poly.pdbx_seq_one_letter_code
_entity_poly.pdbx_strand_id
1 'polypeptide(L)'
;MLAPKKRPHVGLGKWMQIMSTEWPSSEVILRVEQLIHACIGPLDQYVQPTPLAGALQIATFQIMKAHLAHPQQEEELTSMLLGAYVSAATWVLEVLESRESAGLTWGHHNKHGKSGQSEGTTGADFSLLIKFGDEFARAAVFQAKCSDSNDRVFVHRVAPYRAATPKTSARLPEPQMLRLVSHGLKISASTEESKLDWLHYCAYGPTSFFCTPLTQATQTLVDYRQTKVSADVALLQFLADNLKDPSLDEKLKKEGGRLYKDHRGEVMKRDEHTRELLHLLAAGSSFKPDGDVTGWLSLRTASAIEGFVETFSSDVKIVELNGRSAPAPTAEAAMINQLNDALKSYKSPVSSVRPASPGFRPGR
;
A
#
# COMPACT_ATOMS: atom_id res chain seq x y z
N MET A 1 -18.96 8.84 47.24
CA MET A 1 -18.26 9.85 46.43
C MET A 1 -16.78 9.56 46.47
N LEU A 2 -16.22 9.00 45.40
CA LEU A 2 -14.78 8.74 45.24
C LEU A 2 -14.34 9.41 43.95
N ALA A 3 -13.42 10.37 44.07
CA ALA A 3 -12.86 11.12 42.96
C ALA A 3 -11.97 10.24 42.08
N PRO A 4 -11.94 10.44 40.74
CA PRO A 4 -11.11 9.64 39.87
C PRO A 4 -9.64 10.08 39.93
N LYS A 5 -8.75 9.11 40.12
CA LYS A 5 -7.29 9.27 40.03
C LYS A 5 -6.89 9.70 38.61
N LYS A 6 -6.27 10.88 38.49
CA LYS A 6 -5.57 11.34 37.29
C LYS A 6 -4.40 10.38 36.98
N ARG A 7 -4.32 9.87 35.75
CA ARG A 7 -3.13 9.17 35.23
C ARG A 7 -2.05 10.21 34.91
N PRO A 8 -0.76 9.89 35.09
CA PRO A 8 0.32 10.83 34.82
C PRO A 8 0.52 11.01 33.32
N HIS A 9 0.68 12.27 32.91
CA HIS A 9 1.22 12.65 31.61
C HIS A 9 2.63 12.06 31.48
N VAL A 10 2.81 11.14 30.55
CA VAL A 10 4.13 10.77 30.06
C VAL A 10 4.55 11.86 29.10
N GLY A 11 5.54 12.66 29.50
CA GLY A 11 6.08 13.73 28.69
C GLY A 11 6.73 13.17 27.42
N LEU A 12 6.21 13.57 26.27
CA LEU A 12 6.91 13.48 24.99
C LEU A 12 8.16 14.37 25.10
N GLY A 13 9.30 13.75 25.35
CA GLY A 13 10.60 14.38 25.22
C GLY A 13 10.77 14.91 23.81
N LYS A 14 10.89 16.23 23.71
CA LYS A 14 11.04 17.02 22.50
C LYS A 14 12.43 16.76 21.89
N TRP A 15 12.53 15.78 21.01
CA TRP A 15 13.65 15.66 20.08
C TRP A 15 13.17 16.11 18.70
N MET A 16 13.24 17.42 18.44
CA MET A 16 13.09 17.96 17.09
C MET A 16 14.32 17.55 16.28
N GLN A 17 14.24 16.43 15.57
CA GLN A 17 15.11 16.19 14.44
C GLN A 17 14.55 17.03 13.29
N ILE A 18 15.26 18.11 12.95
CA ILE A 18 14.96 18.92 11.76
C ILE A 18 15.15 17.99 10.56
N MET A 19 14.06 17.50 9.98
CA MET A 19 14.12 16.81 8.69
C MET A 19 14.47 17.86 7.64
N SER A 20 15.67 17.74 7.06
CA SER A 20 16.13 18.59 5.97
C SER A 20 15.19 18.46 4.77
N THR A 21 14.74 19.58 4.22
CA THR A 21 13.99 19.64 2.95
C THR A 21 14.90 19.50 1.73
N GLU A 22 16.20 19.29 1.92
CA GLU A 22 17.15 19.14 0.83
C GLU A 22 16.95 17.80 0.12
N TRP A 23 16.89 17.88 -1.21
CA TRP A 23 16.76 16.69 -2.05
C TRP A 23 18.14 16.06 -2.24
N PRO A 24 18.27 14.72 -2.34
CA PRO A 24 19.56 14.08 -2.52
C PRO A 24 20.35 14.64 -3.70
N SER A 25 21.65 14.83 -3.51
CA SER A 25 22.54 15.29 -4.59
C SER A 25 22.64 14.25 -5.71
N SER A 26 23.04 14.69 -6.91
CA SER A 26 23.24 13.77 -8.05
C SER A 26 24.26 12.67 -7.77
N GLU A 27 25.25 12.95 -6.91
CA GLU A 27 26.24 11.96 -6.47
C GLU A 27 25.59 10.87 -5.60
N VAL A 28 24.73 11.26 -4.65
CA VAL A 28 23.99 10.30 -3.81
C VAL A 28 23.06 9.46 -4.68
N ILE A 29 22.34 10.07 -5.62
CA ILE A 29 21.45 9.36 -6.56
C ILE A 29 22.23 8.30 -7.35
N LEU A 30 23.40 8.67 -7.90
CA LEU A 30 24.24 7.73 -8.65
C LEU A 30 24.71 6.56 -7.77
N ARG A 31 25.09 6.81 -6.52
CA ARG A 31 25.47 5.76 -5.56
C ARG A 31 24.29 4.84 -5.22
N VAL A 32 23.08 5.38 -5.11
CA VAL A 32 21.86 4.57 -4.90
C VAL A 32 21.60 3.68 -6.11
N GLU A 33 21.68 4.20 -7.34
CA GLU A 33 21.53 3.41 -8.56
C GLU A 33 22.56 2.27 -8.64
N GLN A 34 23.82 2.56 -8.35
CA GLN A 34 24.90 1.56 -8.29
C GLN A 34 24.62 0.49 -7.23
N LEU A 35 24.10 0.87 -6.06
CA LEU A 35 23.74 -0.06 -4.99
C LEU A 35 22.58 -0.95 -5.40
N ILE A 36 21.53 -0.39 -6.02
CA ILE A 36 20.42 -1.16 -6.59
C ILE A 36 20.96 -2.16 -7.61
N HIS A 37 21.85 -1.73 -8.52
CA HIS A 37 22.44 -2.61 -9.52
C HIS A 37 23.30 -3.72 -8.92
N ALA A 38 24.05 -3.43 -7.86
CA ALA A 38 24.82 -4.44 -7.14
C ALA A 38 23.93 -5.47 -6.44
N CYS A 39 22.78 -5.04 -5.89
CA CYS A 39 21.89 -5.91 -5.12
C CYS A 39 20.88 -6.70 -5.95
N ILE A 40 20.32 -6.07 -6.98
CA ILE A 40 19.20 -6.57 -7.80
C ILE A 40 19.68 -6.98 -9.20
N GLY A 41 20.72 -6.33 -9.73
CA GLY A 41 21.11 -6.37 -11.14
C GLY A 41 20.59 -5.14 -11.91
N PRO A 42 20.72 -5.09 -13.26
CA PRO A 42 20.47 -3.89 -14.07
C PRO A 42 18.97 -3.57 -14.22
N LEU A 43 18.37 -3.11 -13.13
CA LEU A 43 16.99 -2.64 -13.06
C LEU A 43 16.89 -1.23 -13.63
N ASP A 44 16.04 -1.06 -14.64
CA ASP A 44 15.71 0.25 -15.20
C ASP A 44 14.97 1.08 -14.15
N GLN A 45 15.40 2.32 -13.94
CA GLN A 45 14.80 3.22 -12.97
C GLN A 45 13.67 4.03 -13.62
N TYR A 46 12.48 3.97 -13.02
CA TYR A 46 11.34 4.81 -13.42
C TYR A 46 11.59 6.30 -13.14
N VAL A 47 12.26 6.57 -12.02
CA VAL A 47 12.63 7.90 -11.53
C VAL A 47 13.97 7.76 -10.82
N GLN A 48 14.77 8.83 -10.78
CA GLN A 48 16.03 8.86 -10.06
C GLN A 48 15.84 8.43 -8.60
N PRO A 49 16.44 7.33 -8.15
CA PRO A 49 16.10 6.74 -6.86
C PRO A 49 16.73 7.53 -5.72
N THR A 50 15.90 7.92 -4.75
CA THR A 50 16.38 8.39 -3.44
C THR A 50 16.88 7.22 -2.58
N PRO A 51 17.62 7.46 -1.49
CA PRO A 51 18.02 6.39 -0.57
C PRO A 51 16.84 5.51 -0.10
N LEU A 52 15.69 6.13 0.21
CA LEU A 52 14.48 5.38 0.57
C LEU A 52 13.96 4.56 -0.61
N ALA A 53 13.97 5.09 -1.83
CA ALA A 53 13.56 4.36 -3.03
C ALA A 53 14.42 3.10 -3.22
N GLY A 54 15.75 3.24 -3.14
CA GLY A 54 16.66 2.12 -3.29
C GLY A 54 16.43 1.05 -2.23
N ALA A 55 16.20 1.44 -0.96
CA ALA A 55 15.85 0.49 0.09
C ALA A 55 14.55 -0.26 -0.20
N LEU A 56 13.49 0.44 -0.61
CA LEU A 56 12.19 -0.14 -0.94
C LEU A 56 12.27 -1.08 -2.14
N GLN A 57 13.04 -0.71 -3.17
CA GLN A 57 13.24 -1.54 -4.36
C GLN A 57 14.01 -2.82 -4.03
N ILE A 58 15.13 -2.70 -3.31
CA ILE A 58 15.94 -3.86 -2.89
C ILE A 58 15.11 -4.80 -2.02
N ALA A 59 14.44 -4.28 -1.00
CA ALA A 59 13.59 -5.09 -0.13
C ALA A 59 12.47 -5.80 -0.90
N THR A 60 11.74 -5.09 -1.76
CA THR A 60 10.65 -5.68 -2.56
C THR A 60 11.18 -6.82 -3.44
N PHE A 61 12.30 -6.59 -4.13
CA PHE A 61 12.90 -7.60 -5.01
C PHE A 61 13.34 -8.85 -4.25
N GLN A 62 13.96 -8.68 -3.08
CA GLN A 62 14.39 -9.82 -2.24
C GLN A 62 13.19 -10.65 -1.76
N ILE A 63 12.07 -10.01 -1.40
CA ILE A 63 10.84 -10.74 -1.05
C ILE A 63 10.22 -11.42 -2.26
N MET A 64 10.19 -10.77 -3.43
CA MET A 64 9.71 -11.40 -4.68
C MET A 64 10.53 -12.66 -5.01
N LYS A 65 11.86 -12.59 -4.88
CA LYS A 65 12.74 -13.74 -5.08
C LYS A 65 12.49 -14.85 -4.06
N ALA A 66 12.34 -14.51 -2.78
CA ALA A 66 12.01 -15.48 -1.74
C ALA A 66 10.66 -16.17 -2.01
N HIS A 67 9.66 -15.40 -2.45
CA HIS A 67 8.34 -15.90 -2.84
C HIS A 67 8.39 -16.84 -4.05
N LEU A 68 9.18 -16.49 -5.07
CA LEU A 68 9.39 -17.34 -6.24
C LEU A 68 9.99 -18.70 -5.85
N ALA A 69 10.97 -18.70 -4.94
CA ALA A 69 11.59 -19.94 -4.46
C ALA A 69 10.66 -20.75 -3.55
N HIS A 70 9.90 -20.06 -2.70
CA HIS A 70 8.97 -20.66 -1.74
C HIS A 70 7.70 -19.81 -1.68
N PRO A 71 6.62 -20.19 -2.37
CA PRO A 71 5.36 -19.45 -2.32
C PRO A 71 4.84 -19.31 -0.89
N GLN A 72 4.59 -18.06 -0.50
CA GLN A 72 4.12 -17.66 0.83
C GLN A 72 2.66 -17.22 0.75
N GLN A 73 1.95 -17.25 1.88
CA GLN A 73 0.57 -16.78 1.95
C GLN A 73 0.49 -15.24 1.96
N GLU A 74 -0.69 -14.70 1.64
CA GLU A 74 -0.95 -13.25 1.50
C GLU A 74 -0.46 -12.44 2.72
N GLU A 75 -0.83 -12.86 3.93
CA GLU A 75 -0.48 -12.16 5.17
C GLU A 75 1.01 -12.24 5.52
N GLU A 76 1.63 -13.37 5.19
CA GLU A 76 3.07 -13.59 5.39
C GLU A 76 3.86 -12.66 4.48
N LEU A 77 3.48 -12.54 3.21
CA LEU A 77 4.11 -11.62 2.26
C LEU A 77 4.02 -10.17 2.70
N THR A 78 2.83 -9.70 3.08
CA THR A 78 2.66 -8.33 3.57
C THR A 78 3.52 -8.06 4.80
N SER A 79 3.63 -9.03 5.72
CA SER A 79 4.48 -8.93 6.91
C SER A 79 5.99 -8.96 6.58
N MET A 80 6.40 -9.82 5.65
CA MET A 80 7.78 -9.94 5.17
C MET A 80 8.23 -8.66 4.46
N LEU A 81 7.38 -8.07 3.62
CA LEU A 81 7.66 -6.79 2.95
C LEU A 81 7.90 -5.69 3.98
N LEU A 82 7.02 -5.55 4.99
CA LEU A 82 7.21 -4.58 6.07
C LEU A 82 8.55 -4.79 6.80
N GLY A 83 8.85 -6.01 7.22
CA GLY A 83 10.11 -6.33 7.89
C GLY A 83 11.33 -6.01 7.02
N ALA A 84 11.27 -6.32 5.72
CA ALA A 84 12.32 -6.04 4.76
C ALA A 84 12.49 -4.54 4.52
N TYR A 85 11.42 -3.76 4.43
CA TYR A 85 11.48 -2.30 4.29
C TYR A 85 12.16 -1.63 5.46
N VAL A 86 11.81 -2.04 6.69
CA VAL A 86 12.44 -1.53 7.91
C VAL A 86 13.94 -1.85 7.94
N SER A 87 14.31 -3.08 7.58
CA SER A 87 15.71 -3.51 7.58
C SER A 87 16.54 -2.81 6.49
N ALA A 88 16.02 -2.75 5.27
CA ALA A 88 16.74 -2.19 4.12
C ALA A 88 16.92 -0.68 4.22
N ALA A 89 15.93 0.06 4.74
CA ALA A 89 16.00 1.51 4.85
C ALA A 89 17.19 1.95 5.71
N THR A 90 17.38 1.34 6.88
CA THR A 90 18.50 1.70 7.73
C THR A 90 19.84 1.29 7.14
N TRP A 91 19.93 0.09 6.56
CA TRP A 91 21.16 -0.35 5.91
C TRP A 91 21.59 0.55 4.74
N VAL A 92 20.65 0.95 3.87
CA VAL A 92 20.98 1.86 2.75
C VAL A 92 21.47 3.21 3.26
N LEU A 93 20.84 3.76 4.30
CA LEU A 93 21.29 5.01 4.91
C LEU A 93 22.71 4.90 5.48
N GLU A 94 23.03 3.80 6.16
CA GLU A 94 24.36 3.52 6.70
C GLU A 94 25.41 3.41 5.58
N VAL A 95 25.14 2.64 4.52
CA VAL A 95 26.07 2.43 3.39
C VAL A 95 26.34 3.71 2.62
N LEU A 96 25.33 4.58 2.50
CA LEU A 96 25.47 5.84 1.78
C LEU A 96 26.10 6.94 2.64
N GLU A 97 26.33 6.68 3.92
CA GLU A 97 26.70 7.68 4.93
C GLU A 97 25.71 8.87 4.93
N SER A 98 24.46 8.61 4.52
CA SER A 98 23.42 9.64 4.44
C SER A 98 22.75 9.79 5.80
N ARG A 99 22.62 11.03 6.26
CA ARG A 99 21.81 11.38 7.44
C ARG A 99 20.38 11.80 7.07
N GLU A 100 20.06 11.82 5.77
CA GLU A 100 18.84 12.41 5.25
C GLU A 100 18.03 11.35 4.47
N SER A 101 16.80 11.09 4.91
CA SER A 101 15.78 10.47 4.09
C SER A 101 14.39 10.83 4.57
N ALA A 102 13.43 10.83 3.65
CA ALA A 102 12.01 10.78 3.98
C ALA A 102 11.71 9.64 4.98
N GLY A 103 10.83 9.89 5.93
CA GLY A 103 10.35 8.87 6.87
C GLY A 103 9.32 7.96 6.21
N LEU A 104 9.36 6.66 6.47
CA LEU A 104 8.32 5.71 6.06
C LEU A 104 7.49 5.32 7.28
N THR A 105 6.17 5.39 7.16
CA THR A 105 5.21 4.91 8.14
C THR A 105 4.32 3.87 7.47
N TRP A 106 4.14 2.73 8.14
CA TRP A 106 3.30 1.64 7.70
C TRP A 106 2.09 1.49 8.63
N GLY A 107 0.89 1.45 8.04
CA GLY A 107 -0.37 1.16 8.73
C GLY A 107 -0.90 -0.21 8.36
N HIS A 108 -1.28 -1.04 9.33
CA HIS A 108 -1.96 -2.32 9.09
C HIS A 108 -3.41 -2.25 9.58
N HIS A 109 -4.35 -2.79 8.80
CA HIS A 109 -5.74 -2.86 9.24
C HIS A 109 -5.99 -4.22 9.90
N ASN A 110 -6.42 -4.21 11.16
CA ASN A 110 -6.60 -5.47 11.91
C ASN A 110 -7.74 -6.29 11.29
N LYS A 111 -7.43 -7.49 10.80
CA LYS A 111 -8.36 -8.46 10.19
C LYS A 111 -9.51 -8.87 11.12
N HIS A 112 -9.22 -8.99 12.41
CA HIS A 112 -10.15 -9.44 13.45
C HIS A 112 -10.63 -8.31 14.37
N GLY A 113 -10.20 -7.08 14.12
CA GLY A 113 -10.60 -5.93 14.90
C GLY A 113 -12.10 -5.70 14.83
N LYS A 114 -12.73 -5.42 15.98
CA LYS A 114 -14.11 -4.90 16.05
C LYS A 114 -14.15 -3.38 15.83
N SER A 115 -13.00 -2.73 15.62
CA SER A 115 -12.90 -1.29 15.40
C SER A 115 -13.40 -0.91 14.00
N GLY A 116 -13.85 0.34 13.86
CA GLY A 116 -14.26 0.92 12.58
C GLY A 116 -13.12 1.07 11.56
N GLN A 117 -11.88 0.75 11.94
CA GLN A 117 -10.66 0.80 11.13
C GLN A 117 -10.14 -0.60 10.74
N SER A 118 -10.86 -1.67 11.11
CA SER A 118 -10.53 -3.06 10.77
C SER A 118 -10.60 -3.32 9.27
N GLU A 119 -9.85 -4.32 8.76
CA GLU A 119 -9.89 -4.75 7.35
C GLU A 119 -11.32 -5.09 6.93
N GLY A 120 -12.04 -5.79 7.80
CA GLY A 120 -13.45 -6.08 7.58
C GLY A 120 -14.25 -4.82 7.36
N THR A 121 -13.94 -3.70 8.01
CA THR A 121 -14.69 -2.44 7.86
C THR A 121 -14.18 -1.58 6.71
N THR A 122 -12.88 -1.44 6.52
CA THR A 122 -12.29 -0.54 5.52
C THR A 122 -12.16 -1.21 4.16
N GLY A 123 -12.01 -2.53 4.12
CA GLY A 123 -11.67 -3.28 2.93
C GLY A 123 -10.22 -3.12 2.46
N ALA A 124 -9.36 -2.54 3.30
CA ALA A 124 -7.92 -2.42 3.06
C ALA A 124 -7.15 -3.37 3.99
N ASP A 125 -6.03 -3.91 3.50
CA ASP A 125 -5.13 -4.75 4.29
C ASP A 125 -4.03 -3.90 4.95
N PHE A 126 -3.40 -3.00 4.18
CA PHE A 126 -2.37 -2.10 4.69
C PHE A 126 -2.38 -0.72 4.00
N SER A 127 -1.70 0.23 4.62
CA SER A 127 -1.54 1.60 4.18
C SER A 127 -0.08 2.02 4.32
N LEU A 128 0.40 2.85 3.40
CA LEU A 128 1.73 3.44 3.41
C LEU A 128 1.64 4.95 3.52
N LEU A 129 2.56 5.54 4.27
CA LEU A 129 2.75 6.96 4.40
C LEU A 129 4.25 7.28 4.29
N ILE A 130 4.66 8.06 3.29
CA ILE A 130 6.03 8.55 3.11
C ILE A 130 6.06 10.03 3.49
N LYS A 131 6.69 10.38 4.62
CA LYS A 131 6.79 11.75 5.13
C LYS A 131 8.05 12.42 4.62
N PHE A 132 7.94 13.59 4.02
CA PHE A 132 9.07 14.42 3.59
C PHE A 132 9.27 15.64 4.51
N GLY A 133 8.56 15.66 5.63
CA GLY A 133 8.57 16.71 6.64
C GLY A 133 7.29 16.65 7.48
N ASP A 134 7.12 17.64 8.35
CA ASP A 134 5.95 17.72 9.24
C ASP A 134 4.66 18.11 8.50
N GLU A 135 4.80 18.81 7.37
CA GLU A 135 3.66 19.34 6.61
C GLU A 135 3.39 18.59 5.32
N PHE A 136 4.30 17.71 4.87
CA PHE A 136 4.12 16.99 3.62
C PHE A 136 4.38 15.50 3.75
N ALA A 137 3.41 14.72 3.28
CA ALA A 137 3.55 13.28 3.10
C ALA A 137 2.80 12.80 1.87
N ARG A 138 3.15 11.59 1.42
CA ARG A 138 2.39 10.84 0.41
C ARG A 138 1.80 9.60 1.04
N ALA A 139 0.57 9.29 0.69
CA ALA A 139 -0.14 8.14 1.20
C ALA A 139 -0.66 7.24 0.09
N ALA A 140 -0.71 5.94 0.34
CA ALA A 140 -1.35 4.95 -0.52
C ALA A 140 -1.95 3.85 0.35
N VAL A 141 -3.05 3.24 -0.11
CA VAL A 141 -3.76 2.18 0.62
C VAL A 141 -3.89 0.97 -0.30
N PHE A 142 -3.71 -0.21 0.26
CA PHE A 142 -3.56 -1.43 -0.50
C PHE A 142 -4.49 -2.50 0.03
N GLN A 143 -5.16 -3.16 -0.90
CA GLN A 143 -5.78 -4.45 -0.72
C GLN A 143 -4.90 -5.52 -1.35
N ALA A 144 -4.18 -6.27 -0.51
CA ALA A 144 -3.24 -7.29 -0.92
C ALA A 144 -3.98 -8.55 -1.41
N LYS A 145 -3.49 -9.21 -2.45
CA LYS A 145 -4.03 -10.46 -2.96
C LYS A 145 -2.90 -11.35 -3.44
N CYS A 146 -2.84 -12.61 -3.00
CA CYS A 146 -2.05 -13.60 -3.75
C CYS A 146 -2.68 -13.81 -5.13
N SER A 147 -1.83 -13.90 -6.15
CA SER A 147 -2.24 -14.21 -7.52
C SER A 147 -1.41 -15.36 -8.07
N ASP A 148 -2.06 -16.28 -8.77
CA ASP A 148 -1.41 -17.30 -9.60
C ASP A 148 -0.95 -16.72 -10.96
N SER A 149 -1.25 -15.44 -11.20
CA SER A 149 -1.00 -14.75 -12.45
C SER A 149 -0.16 -13.48 -12.23
N ASN A 150 0.68 -13.17 -13.22
CA ASN A 150 1.42 -11.91 -13.29
C ASN A 150 0.64 -10.79 -14.00
N ASP A 151 -0.58 -11.05 -14.47
CA ASP A 151 -1.41 -10.15 -15.30
C ASP A 151 -2.82 -9.89 -14.75
N ARG A 152 -3.23 -10.57 -13.69
CA ARG A 152 -4.61 -10.58 -13.18
C ARG A 152 -4.65 -10.62 -11.66
N VAL A 153 -5.69 -9.99 -11.11
CA VAL A 153 -6.00 -10.08 -9.68
C VAL A 153 -7.49 -10.33 -9.49
N PHE A 154 -7.82 -11.38 -8.73
CA PHE A 154 -9.19 -11.67 -8.33
C PHE A 154 -9.60 -10.69 -7.23
N VAL A 155 -10.68 -9.96 -7.48
CA VAL A 155 -11.10 -8.85 -6.59
C VAL A 155 -12.39 -9.16 -5.82
N HIS A 156 -13.03 -10.27 -6.12
CA HIS A 156 -14.25 -10.67 -5.45
C HIS A 156 -13.98 -11.26 -4.06
N ARG A 157 -14.34 -10.49 -3.03
CA ARG A 157 -14.42 -10.97 -1.65
C ARG A 157 -15.58 -10.28 -0.94
N VAL A 158 -16.45 -11.05 -0.31
CA VAL A 158 -17.54 -10.50 0.52
C VAL A 158 -16.99 -10.23 1.93
N ALA A 159 -16.99 -8.96 2.32
CA ALA A 159 -16.66 -8.54 3.66
C ALA A 159 -17.80 -8.94 4.62
N PRO A 160 -17.49 -9.37 5.86
CA PRO A 160 -18.49 -9.92 6.78
C PRO A 160 -19.44 -8.85 7.34
N TYR A 161 -20.53 -9.31 7.96
CA TYR A 161 -21.39 -8.44 8.77
C TYR A 161 -20.58 -7.76 9.90
N ARG A 162 -20.97 -6.53 10.23
CA ARG A 162 -20.49 -5.78 11.39
C ARG A 162 -21.68 -5.17 12.11
N ALA A 163 -21.90 -5.59 13.35
CA ALA A 163 -22.92 -4.99 14.19
C ALA A 163 -22.63 -3.51 14.44
N ALA A 164 -23.71 -2.73 14.68
CA ALA A 164 -23.57 -1.34 15.08
C ALA A 164 -22.83 -1.25 16.43
N THR A 165 -22.02 -0.21 16.58
CA THR A 165 -21.40 0.17 17.85
C THR A 165 -21.87 1.59 18.20
N PRO A 166 -21.64 2.09 19.42
CA PRO A 166 -21.95 3.48 19.75
C PRO A 166 -21.27 4.51 18.83
N LYS A 167 -20.21 4.11 18.10
CA LYS A 167 -19.44 4.99 17.22
C LYS A 167 -19.68 4.74 15.73
N THR A 168 -20.34 3.64 15.35
CA THR A 168 -20.45 3.21 13.95
C THR A 168 -21.78 2.53 13.65
N SER A 169 -22.35 2.81 12.48
CA SER A 169 -23.53 2.09 11.99
C SER A 169 -23.22 0.62 11.70
N ALA A 170 -24.26 -0.21 11.69
CA ALA A 170 -24.14 -1.60 11.24
C ALA A 170 -23.75 -1.65 9.76
N ARG A 171 -22.97 -2.66 9.37
CA ARG A 171 -22.62 -2.92 7.98
C ARG A 171 -23.02 -4.33 7.58
N LEU A 172 -23.90 -4.44 6.60
CA LEU A 172 -24.30 -5.70 6.00
C LEU A 172 -23.14 -6.32 5.20
N PRO A 173 -23.10 -7.65 5.06
CA PRO A 173 -22.17 -8.29 4.13
C PRO A 173 -22.24 -7.67 2.73
N GLU A 174 -21.10 -7.27 2.19
CA GLU A 174 -21.01 -6.63 0.87
C GLU A 174 -19.61 -6.85 0.27
N PRO A 175 -19.43 -6.66 -1.06
CA PRO A 175 -18.11 -6.71 -1.68
C PRO A 175 -17.12 -5.76 -0.99
N GLN A 176 -15.95 -6.30 -0.64
CA GLN A 176 -14.89 -5.58 0.06
C GLN A 176 -14.44 -4.32 -0.70
N MET A 177 -14.50 -4.36 -2.03
CA MET A 177 -14.24 -3.23 -2.90
C MET A 177 -15.14 -2.01 -2.61
N LEU A 178 -16.42 -2.21 -2.30
CA LEU A 178 -17.33 -1.11 -1.94
C LEU A 178 -16.95 -0.49 -0.59
N ARG A 179 -16.41 -1.30 0.33
CA ARG A 179 -15.87 -0.81 1.60
C ARG A 179 -14.63 0.04 1.36
N LEU A 180 -13.75 -0.40 0.46
CA LEU A 180 -12.53 0.29 0.08
C LEU A 180 -12.82 1.66 -0.57
N VAL A 181 -13.80 1.73 -1.49
CA VAL A 181 -14.26 3.03 -2.05
C VAL A 181 -14.75 3.96 -0.94
N SER A 182 -15.65 3.48 -0.08
CA SER A 182 -16.20 4.28 1.03
C SER A 182 -15.10 4.79 1.96
N HIS A 183 -14.07 3.98 2.19
CA HIS A 183 -12.90 4.33 3.00
C HIS A 183 -12.07 5.44 2.33
N GLY A 184 -11.76 5.31 1.04
CA GLY A 184 -11.00 6.32 0.28
C GLY A 184 -11.70 7.66 0.17
N LEU A 185 -13.00 7.67 -0.12
CA LEU A 185 -13.81 8.89 -0.19
C LEU A 185 -13.82 9.61 1.17
N LYS A 186 -13.92 8.84 2.27
CA LYS A 186 -13.83 9.40 3.62
C LYS A 186 -12.46 10.03 3.91
N ILE A 187 -11.37 9.34 3.57
CA ILE A 187 -10.00 9.84 3.79
C ILE A 187 -9.75 11.12 2.98
N SER A 188 -10.09 11.11 1.70
CA SER A 188 -9.85 12.24 0.80
C SER A 188 -10.85 13.39 0.96
N ALA A 189 -11.85 13.23 1.85
CA ALA A 189 -12.99 14.13 2.00
C ALA A 189 -13.64 14.48 0.63
N SER A 190 -13.70 13.49 -0.26
CA SER A 190 -14.16 13.62 -1.65
C SER A 190 -15.42 12.80 -1.87
N THR A 191 -16.21 13.18 -2.88
CA THR A 191 -17.30 12.36 -3.43
C THR A 191 -16.96 11.76 -4.80
N GLU A 192 -15.78 12.09 -5.34
CA GLU A 192 -15.36 11.69 -6.69
C GLU A 192 -14.46 10.45 -6.65
N GLU A 193 -14.96 9.33 -7.16
CA GLU A 193 -14.23 8.06 -7.21
C GLU A 193 -13.02 8.09 -8.16
N SER A 194 -13.04 8.97 -9.16
CA SER A 194 -11.91 9.21 -10.07
C SER A 194 -10.66 9.70 -9.35
N LYS A 195 -10.78 10.22 -8.11
CA LYS A 195 -9.68 10.70 -7.27
C LYS A 195 -9.10 9.60 -6.35
N LEU A 196 -9.46 8.34 -6.56
CA LEU A 196 -9.04 7.20 -5.73
C LEU A 196 -7.94 6.36 -6.40
N ASP A 197 -7.11 6.96 -7.25
CA ASP A 197 -6.01 6.27 -7.93
C ASP A 197 -4.89 5.83 -6.98
N TRP A 198 -4.87 6.36 -5.75
CA TRP A 198 -3.98 5.98 -4.64
C TRP A 198 -4.49 4.82 -3.78
N LEU A 199 -5.68 4.29 -4.08
CA LEU A 199 -6.17 3.02 -3.55
C LEU A 199 -5.82 1.92 -4.55
N HIS A 200 -5.15 0.86 -4.12
CA HIS A 200 -4.63 -0.18 -5.01
C HIS A 200 -5.10 -1.57 -4.61
N TYR A 201 -5.35 -2.42 -5.60
CA TYR A 201 -5.20 -3.86 -5.42
C TYR A 201 -3.74 -4.22 -5.66
N CYS A 202 -3.07 -4.72 -4.62
CA CYS A 202 -1.68 -5.18 -4.68
C CYS A 202 -1.66 -6.69 -4.86
N ALA A 203 -1.40 -7.15 -6.08
CA ALA A 203 -1.30 -8.56 -6.42
C ALA A 203 0.13 -9.06 -6.22
N TYR A 204 0.28 -10.13 -5.45
CA TYR A 204 1.51 -10.90 -5.31
C TYR A 204 1.48 -12.07 -6.29
N GLY A 205 1.95 -11.82 -7.52
CA GLY A 205 2.11 -12.85 -8.55
C GLY A 205 3.43 -13.61 -8.41
N PRO A 206 3.62 -14.72 -9.17
CA PRO A 206 4.80 -15.57 -9.06
C PRO A 206 6.13 -14.86 -9.27
N THR A 207 6.19 -13.92 -10.23
CA THR A 207 7.42 -13.17 -10.56
C THR A 207 7.18 -11.66 -10.66
N SER A 208 6.00 -11.19 -10.26
CA SER A 208 5.60 -9.78 -10.34
C SER A 208 4.68 -9.44 -9.18
N PHE A 209 5.07 -8.44 -8.40
CA PHE A 209 4.20 -7.81 -7.43
C PHE A 209 3.69 -6.51 -8.05
N PHE A 210 2.42 -6.45 -8.43
CA PHE A 210 1.87 -5.30 -9.17
C PHE A 210 0.67 -4.69 -8.46
N CYS A 211 0.48 -3.39 -8.66
CA CYS A 211 -0.54 -2.57 -8.05
C CYS A 211 -1.44 -1.99 -9.14
N THR A 212 -2.71 -2.39 -9.12
CA THR A 212 -3.73 -1.86 -10.01
C THR A 212 -4.60 -0.87 -9.25
N PRO A 213 -4.65 0.42 -9.64
CA PRO A 213 -5.46 1.42 -8.96
C PRO A 213 -6.96 1.09 -9.06
N LEU A 214 -7.69 1.39 -7.98
CA LEU A 214 -9.12 1.10 -7.84
C LEU A 214 -9.96 1.80 -8.90
N THR A 215 -9.51 2.94 -9.43
CA THR A 215 -10.16 3.68 -10.52
C THR A 215 -10.36 2.84 -11.79
N GLN A 216 -9.58 1.78 -12.00
CA GLN A 216 -9.78 0.85 -13.10
C GLN A 216 -10.96 -0.11 -12.91
N ALA A 217 -11.43 -0.30 -11.66
CA ALA A 217 -12.52 -1.22 -11.35
C ALA A 217 -13.91 -0.60 -11.60
N THR A 218 -14.02 0.44 -12.45
CA THR A 218 -15.26 1.22 -12.60
C THR A 218 -16.46 0.34 -12.97
N GLN A 219 -16.31 -0.60 -13.91
CA GLN A 219 -17.41 -1.50 -14.29
C GLN A 219 -17.78 -2.46 -13.16
N THR A 220 -16.81 -3.13 -12.56
CA THR A 220 -17.02 -4.02 -11.40
C THR A 220 -17.71 -3.30 -10.24
N LEU A 221 -17.39 -2.02 -10.00
CA LEU A 221 -18.06 -1.18 -9.00
C LEU A 221 -19.53 -0.91 -9.34
N VAL A 222 -19.84 -0.64 -10.60
CA VAL A 222 -21.23 -0.48 -11.09
C VAL A 222 -22.02 -1.76 -10.85
N ASP A 223 -21.47 -2.90 -11.23
CA ASP A 223 -22.14 -4.20 -11.15
C ASP A 223 -22.40 -4.61 -9.67
N TYR A 224 -21.43 -4.33 -8.80
CA TYR A 224 -21.61 -4.51 -7.35
C TYR A 224 -22.70 -3.61 -6.76
N ARG A 225 -22.79 -2.34 -7.19
CA ARG A 225 -23.82 -1.41 -6.70
C ARG A 225 -25.22 -1.82 -7.15
N GLN A 226 -25.36 -2.27 -8.40
CA GLN A 226 -26.63 -2.78 -8.92
C GLN A 226 -27.09 -3.99 -8.10
N THR A 227 -26.19 -4.94 -7.83
CA THR A 227 -26.48 -6.12 -7.01
C THR A 227 -26.77 -5.76 -5.55
N LYS A 228 -26.09 -4.74 -5.01
CA LYS A 228 -26.23 -4.31 -3.62
C LYS A 228 -27.66 -3.90 -3.27
N VAL A 229 -28.40 -3.26 -4.18
CA VAL A 229 -29.77 -2.81 -3.91
C VAL A 229 -30.68 -3.98 -3.51
N SER A 230 -30.65 -5.08 -4.27
CA SER A 230 -31.46 -6.27 -3.94
C SER A 230 -30.84 -7.11 -2.81
N ALA A 231 -29.51 -7.18 -2.73
CA ALA A 231 -28.81 -7.91 -1.67
C ALA A 231 -29.07 -7.30 -0.28
N ASP A 232 -29.04 -5.97 -0.14
CA ASP A 232 -29.29 -5.31 1.14
C ASP A 232 -30.71 -5.58 1.65
N VAL A 233 -31.72 -5.56 0.76
CA VAL A 233 -33.11 -5.93 1.12
C VAL A 233 -33.18 -7.37 1.65
N ALA A 234 -32.56 -8.31 0.94
CA ALA A 234 -32.54 -9.71 1.36
C ALA A 234 -31.78 -9.93 2.68
N LEU A 235 -30.63 -9.26 2.86
CA LEU A 235 -29.82 -9.37 4.07
C LEU A 235 -30.49 -8.74 5.30
N LEU A 236 -31.23 -7.64 5.13
CA LEU A 236 -32.01 -7.03 6.22
C LEU A 236 -33.16 -7.94 6.66
N GLN A 237 -33.86 -8.55 5.70
CA GLN A 237 -34.90 -9.53 6.00
C GLN A 237 -34.30 -10.75 6.73
N PHE A 238 -33.21 -11.30 6.21
CA PHE A 238 -32.49 -12.42 6.83
C PHE A 238 -32.03 -12.08 8.25
N LEU A 239 -31.50 -10.88 8.46
CA LEU A 239 -31.08 -10.39 9.77
C LEU A 239 -32.27 -10.35 10.75
N ALA A 240 -33.40 -9.79 10.34
CA ALA A 240 -34.61 -9.69 11.16
C ALA A 240 -35.14 -11.08 11.58
N ASP A 241 -35.14 -12.03 10.65
CA ASP A 241 -35.64 -13.39 10.87
C ASP A 241 -34.73 -14.22 11.81
N ASN A 242 -33.46 -13.82 11.97
CA ASN A 242 -32.44 -14.60 12.68
C ASN A 242 -31.79 -13.86 13.86
N LEU A 243 -32.40 -12.77 14.39
CA LEU A 243 -31.83 -11.93 15.46
C LEU A 243 -31.38 -12.68 16.73
N LYS A 244 -32.01 -13.82 17.04
CA LYS A 244 -31.71 -14.63 18.23
C LYS A 244 -30.67 -15.72 18.00
N ASP A 245 -30.18 -15.85 16.77
CA ASP A 245 -29.25 -16.90 16.42
C ASP A 245 -27.80 -16.56 16.85
N PRO A 246 -27.15 -17.38 17.69
CA PRO A 246 -25.77 -17.13 18.11
C PRO A 246 -24.74 -17.24 16.96
N SER A 247 -25.12 -17.83 15.82
CA SER A 247 -24.30 -18.00 14.61
C SER A 247 -24.65 -17.02 13.48
N LEU A 248 -25.43 -15.98 13.79
CA LEU A 248 -25.95 -15.00 12.84
C LEU A 248 -24.87 -14.38 11.94
N ASP A 249 -23.71 -13.99 12.50
CA ASP A 249 -22.61 -13.38 11.74
C ASP A 249 -22.08 -14.30 10.62
N GLU A 250 -21.92 -15.59 10.91
CA GLU A 250 -21.46 -16.58 9.94
C GLU A 250 -22.53 -16.85 8.88
N LYS A 251 -23.80 -16.95 9.31
CA LYS A 251 -24.94 -17.15 8.41
C LYS A 251 -25.13 -15.97 7.45
N LEU A 252 -25.04 -14.74 7.96
CA LEU A 252 -25.07 -13.53 7.13
C LEU A 252 -23.91 -13.49 6.13
N LYS A 253 -22.70 -13.88 6.55
CA LYS A 253 -21.56 -13.99 5.62
C LYS A 253 -21.83 -15.00 4.50
N LYS A 254 -22.39 -16.17 4.82
CA LYS A 254 -22.77 -17.18 3.83
C LYS A 254 -23.85 -16.67 2.88
N GLU A 255 -24.85 -15.98 3.42
CA GLU A 255 -25.95 -15.41 2.64
C GLU A 255 -25.47 -14.30 1.72
N GLY A 256 -24.60 -13.40 2.18
CA GLY A 256 -23.92 -12.42 1.34
C GLY A 256 -23.11 -13.10 0.22
N GLY A 257 -22.35 -14.15 0.54
CA GLY A 257 -21.63 -14.95 -0.46
C GLY A 257 -22.53 -15.67 -1.47
N ARG A 258 -23.80 -15.94 -1.13
CA ARG A 258 -24.82 -16.47 -2.05
C ARG A 258 -25.38 -15.38 -2.94
N LEU A 259 -25.69 -14.22 -2.38
CA LEU A 259 -26.28 -13.07 -3.09
C LEU A 259 -25.31 -12.45 -4.11
N TYR A 260 -24.01 -12.45 -3.82
CA TYR A 260 -22.99 -11.94 -4.74
C TYR A 260 -22.26 -13.04 -5.53
N LYS A 261 -22.80 -14.27 -5.59
CA LYS A 261 -22.11 -15.43 -6.19
C LYS A 261 -21.73 -15.25 -7.66
N ASP A 262 -22.52 -14.48 -8.41
CA ASP A 262 -22.34 -14.30 -9.86
C ASP A 262 -21.11 -13.43 -10.18
N HIS A 263 -20.57 -12.74 -9.17
CA HIS A 263 -19.37 -11.91 -9.27
C HIS A 263 -18.07 -12.64 -8.91
N ARG A 264 -18.11 -13.96 -8.63
CA ARG A 264 -16.92 -14.70 -8.21
C ARG A 264 -15.79 -14.71 -9.25
N GLY A 265 -16.12 -14.48 -10.52
CA GLY A 265 -15.17 -14.40 -11.62
C GLY A 265 -14.61 -12.99 -11.87
N GLU A 266 -14.97 -11.98 -11.06
CA GLU A 266 -14.50 -10.61 -11.25
C GLU A 266 -12.98 -10.51 -11.04
N VAL A 267 -12.31 -10.01 -12.07
CA VAL A 267 -10.86 -9.91 -12.17
C VAL A 267 -10.48 -8.56 -12.74
N MET A 268 -9.53 -7.89 -12.10
CA MET A 268 -8.83 -6.74 -12.70
C MET A 268 -7.63 -7.25 -13.50
N LYS A 269 -7.48 -6.77 -14.73
CA LYS A 269 -6.35 -7.10 -15.62
C LYS A 269 -5.35 -5.95 -15.60
N ARG A 270 -4.07 -6.27 -15.78
CA ARG A 270 -3.02 -5.26 -15.96
C ARG A 270 -3.28 -4.42 -17.20
N ASP A 271 -2.96 -3.15 -17.09
CA ASP A 271 -3.04 -2.15 -18.15
C ASP A 271 -1.91 -1.10 -17.99
N GLU A 272 -2.01 -0.03 -18.77
CA GLU A 272 -1.08 1.11 -18.76
C GLU A 272 -1.09 1.95 -17.47
N HIS A 273 -2.06 1.74 -16.58
CA HIS A 273 -2.19 2.40 -15.28
C HIS A 273 -1.70 1.50 -14.13
N THR A 274 -1.45 0.22 -14.39
CA THR A 274 -0.86 -0.70 -13.43
C THR A 274 0.64 -0.47 -13.27
N ARG A 275 1.16 -0.61 -12.05
CA ARG A 275 2.60 -0.44 -11.75
C ARG A 275 3.12 -1.64 -10.98
N GLU A 276 4.38 -2.01 -11.18
CA GLU A 276 5.06 -2.92 -10.25
C GLU A 276 5.18 -2.21 -8.90
N LEU A 277 4.97 -2.92 -7.81
CA LEU A 277 5.01 -2.40 -6.43
C LEU A 277 6.32 -1.65 -6.19
N LEU A 278 7.45 -2.22 -6.62
CA LEU A 278 8.76 -1.58 -6.44
C LEU A 278 8.87 -0.24 -7.19
N HIS A 279 8.26 -0.11 -8.38
CA HIS A 279 8.26 1.14 -9.14
C HIS A 279 7.28 2.15 -8.56
N LEU A 280 6.12 1.70 -8.07
CA LEU A 280 5.16 2.54 -7.35
C LEU A 280 5.79 3.14 -6.08
N LEU A 281 6.51 2.31 -5.32
CA LEU A 281 7.25 2.73 -4.14
C LEU A 281 8.37 3.71 -4.48
N ALA A 282 9.17 3.40 -5.50
CA ALA A 282 10.24 4.29 -5.96
C ALA A 282 9.70 5.66 -6.40
N ALA A 283 8.57 5.69 -7.13
CA ALA A 283 7.89 6.94 -7.48
C ALA A 283 7.47 7.72 -6.22
N GLY A 284 6.79 7.04 -5.28
CA GLY A 284 6.33 7.64 -4.04
C GLY A 284 7.43 8.32 -3.24
N SER A 285 8.63 7.72 -3.17
CA SER A 285 9.77 8.23 -2.41
C SER A 285 10.73 9.13 -3.18
N SER A 286 10.59 9.28 -4.50
CA SER A 286 11.59 9.95 -5.34
C SER A 286 11.13 11.16 -6.14
N PHE A 287 9.83 11.43 -6.21
CA PHE A 287 9.37 12.73 -6.72
C PHE A 287 9.46 13.78 -5.62
N LYS A 288 9.84 15.01 -5.98
CA LYS A 288 9.86 16.14 -5.04
C LYS A 288 8.45 16.49 -4.52
N PRO A 289 8.30 17.07 -3.32
CA PRO A 289 7.00 17.35 -2.68
C PRO A 289 6.03 18.27 -3.45
N ASP A 290 6.57 19.06 -4.38
CA ASP A 290 5.81 19.96 -5.25
C ASP A 290 5.01 19.21 -6.32
N GLY A 291 5.44 18.01 -6.73
CA GLY A 291 4.77 17.18 -7.71
C GLY A 291 3.72 16.24 -7.12
N ASP A 292 2.55 16.19 -7.76
CA ASP A 292 1.62 15.08 -7.61
C ASP A 292 2.18 13.83 -8.30
N VAL A 293 2.01 12.67 -7.66
CA VAL A 293 2.55 11.40 -8.14
C VAL A 293 1.38 10.45 -8.35
N THR A 294 1.20 9.98 -9.58
CA THR A 294 0.15 9.00 -9.90
C THR A 294 0.23 7.80 -8.97
N GLY A 295 -0.91 7.41 -8.41
CA GLY A 295 -0.97 6.31 -7.45
C GLY A 295 -0.65 6.70 -6.00
N TRP A 296 -0.48 7.98 -5.70
CA TRP A 296 -0.23 8.49 -4.36
C TRP A 296 -1.11 9.71 -4.02
N LEU A 297 -1.66 9.70 -2.81
CA LEU A 297 -2.38 10.84 -2.23
C LEU A 297 -1.38 11.82 -1.62
N SER A 298 -1.34 13.05 -2.13
CA SER A 298 -0.56 14.15 -1.55
C SER A 298 -1.25 14.71 -0.30
N LEU A 299 -0.61 14.60 0.86
CA LEU A 299 -1.04 15.20 2.13
C LEU A 299 -0.16 16.43 2.41
N ARG A 300 -0.74 17.63 2.32
CA ARG A 300 0.02 18.91 2.31
C ARG A 300 -0.08 19.73 3.61
N THR A 301 -0.63 19.14 4.68
CA THR A 301 -0.66 19.77 6.01
C THR A 301 -0.43 18.72 7.09
N ALA A 302 0.10 19.14 8.25
CA ALA A 302 0.22 18.28 9.42
C ALA A 302 -1.13 17.67 9.83
N SER A 303 -2.22 18.44 9.78
CA SER A 303 -3.57 17.94 10.08
C SER A 303 -4.06 16.88 9.07
N ALA A 304 -3.74 17.02 7.78
CA ALA A 304 -4.08 15.99 6.79
C ALA A 304 -3.30 14.69 7.03
N ILE A 305 -2.04 14.81 7.44
CA ILE A 305 -1.19 13.68 7.83
C ILE A 305 -1.74 12.99 9.07
N GLU A 306 -2.05 13.75 10.13
CA GLU A 306 -2.67 13.22 11.36
C GLU A 306 -4.02 12.57 11.07
N GLY A 307 -4.88 13.22 10.29
CA GLY A 307 -6.18 12.67 9.88
C GLY A 307 -6.05 11.37 9.09
N PHE A 308 -5.02 11.23 8.26
CA PHE A 308 -4.71 9.97 7.57
C PHE A 308 -4.24 8.89 8.56
N VAL A 309 -3.31 9.23 9.47
CA VAL A 309 -2.81 8.31 10.50
C VAL A 309 -3.92 7.84 11.44
N GLU A 310 -4.88 8.71 11.77
CA GLU A 310 -6.08 8.37 12.53
C GLU A 310 -6.99 7.35 11.82
N THR A 311 -6.77 7.07 10.53
CA THR A 311 -7.50 6.00 9.84
C THR A 311 -6.90 4.62 10.05
N PHE A 312 -5.71 4.54 10.62
CA PHE A 312 -5.05 3.28 10.99
C PHE A 312 -5.70 2.67 12.23
N SER A 313 -5.65 1.33 12.36
CA SER A 313 -6.08 0.66 13.59
C SER A 313 -5.20 1.10 14.78
N SER A 314 -5.76 1.22 15.98
CA SER A 314 -4.98 1.50 17.20
C SER A 314 -3.92 0.45 17.54
N ASP A 315 -4.01 -0.74 16.93
CA ASP A 315 -3.03 -1.83 17.05
C ASP A 315 -1.84 -1.70 16.08
N VAL A 316 -1.82 -0.62 15.28
CA VAL A 316 -0.73 -0.35 14.34
C VAL A 316 0.52 0.07 15.09
N LYS A 317 1.56 -0.77 15.01
CA LYS A 317 2.92 -0.30 15.27
C LYS A 317 3.31 0.63 14.13
N ILE A 318 3.26 1.94 14.38
CA ILE A 318 4.02 2.91 13.59
C ILE A 318 5.48 2.54 13.81
N VAL A 319 6.07 1.84 12.84
CA VAL A 319 7.50 1.53 12.88
C VAL A 319 8.22 2.75 12.34
N GLU A 320 8.69 3.59 13.25
CA GLU A 320 9.67 4.60 12.94
C GLU A 320 11.03 3.90 12.76
N LEU A 321 11.66 4.11 11.61
CA LEU A 321 12.74 3.28 11.11
C LEU A 321 13.99 3.36 12.01
N ASN A 322 14.39 2.23 12.60
CA ASN A 322 15.68 1.99 13.23
C ASN A 322 16.00 0.47 13.14
N GLY A 323 16.68 0.03 12.07
CA GLY A 323 17.02 -1.38 11.78
C GLY A 323 18.54 -1.62 11.62
N ARG A 324 19.02 -2.87 11.71
CA ARG A 324 20.47 -3.21 11.79
C ARG A 324 20.95 -4.34 10.87
N SER A 325 20.21 -4.69 9.81
CA SER A 325 20.55 -5.86 8.98
C SER A 325 20.54 -5.56 7.47
N ALA A 326 21.64 -5.92 6.81
CA ALA A 326 21.86 -5.74 5.37
C ALA A 326 21.26 -6.90 4.54
N PRO A 327 20.58 -6.62 3.41
CA PRO A 327 20.22 -7.65 2.44
C PRO A 327 21.46 -8.13 1.67
N ALA A 328 21.52 -9.43 1.38
CA ALA A 328 22.59 -10.00 0.55
C ALA A 328 22.33 -9.71 -0.95
N PRO A 329 23.34 -9.26 -1.72
CA PRO A 329 23.17 -8.99 -3.15
C PRO A 329 22.96 -10.29 -3.93
N THR A 330 21.91 -10.37 -4.75
CA THR A 330 21.68 -11.49 -5.66
C THR A 330 20.84 -11.07 -6.86
N ALA A 331 21.29 -11.36 -8.09
CA ALA A 331 20.53 -11.07 -9.31
C ALA A 331 19.68 -12.27 -9.77
N GLU A 332 18.54 -11.99 -10.42
CA GLU A 332 17.66 -12.98 -11.05
C GLU A 332 17.23 -12.46 -12.44
N ALA A 333 18.00 -12.79 -13.48
CA ALA A 333 17.91 -12.13 -14.79
C ALA A 333 16.51 -12.15 -15.43
N ALA A 334 15.75 -13.24 -15.27
CA ALA A 334 14.40 -13.35 -15.80
C ALA A 334 13.43 -12.36 -15.13
N MET A 335 13.52 -12.22 -13.80
CA MET A 335 12.70 -11.26 -13.03
C MET A 335 13.07 -9.83 -13.40
N ILE A 336 14.36 -9.52 -13.54
CA ILE A 336 14.85 -8.19 -13.95
C ILE A 336 14.31 -7.82 -15.34
N ASN A 337 14.41 -8.72 -16.31
CA ASN A 337 13.89 -8.47 -17.66
C ASN A 337 12.39 -8.20 -17.64
N GLN A 338 11.62 -8.96 -16.87
CA GLN A 338 10.18 -8.75 -16.73
C GLN A 338 9.85 -7.39 -16.09
N LEU A 339 10.59 -6.98 -15.06
CA LEU A 339 10.42 -5.67 -14.41
C LEU A 339 10.75 -4.52 -15.38
N ASN A 340 11.84 -4.65 -16.14
CA ASN A 340 12.24 -3.67 -17.15
C ASN A 340 11.22 -3.62 -18.31
N ASP A 341 10.66 -4.75 -18.73
CA ASP A 341 9.60 -4.79 -19.74
C ASP A 341 8.30 -4.15 -19.24
N ALA A 342 7.91 -4.42 -17.98
CA ALA A 342 6.75 -3.80 -17.36
C ALA A 342 6.91 -2.26 -17.32
N LEU A 343 8.09 -1.74 -17.00
CA LEU A 343 8.37 -0.31 -16.96
C LEU A 343 8.08 0.40 -18.30
N LYS A 344 8.37 -0.24 -19.44
CA LYS A 344 8.13 0.31 -20.79
C LYS A 344 6.66 0.59 -21.07
N SER A 345 5.75 -0.07 -20.35
CA SER A 345 4.30 0.11 -20.49
C SER A 345 3.74 1.29 -19.71
N TYR A 346 4.54 1.92 -18.83
CA TYR A 346 4.05 3.02 -18.01
C TYR A 346 3.89 4.28 -18.84
N LYS A 347 2.75 4.96 -18.69
CA LYS A 347 2.63 6.36 -19.09
C LYS A 347 3.63 7.18 -18.28
N SER A 348 4.64 7.76 -18.94
CA SER A 348 5.60 8.65 -18.30
C SER A 348 4.89 9.87 -17.72
N PRO A 349 5.04 10.14 -16.41
CA PRO A 349 4.74 11.43 -15.85
C PRO A 349 5.98 12.28 -16.09
N VAL A 350 5.94 13.08 -17.15
CA VAL A 350 6.94 14.11 -17.46
C VAL A 350 8.25 13.58 -18.06
N SER A 351 8.52 14.06 -19.28
CA SER A 351 9.83 14.05 -19.93
C SER A 351 10.85 14.85 -19.09
N SER A 352 11.56 14.20 -18.17
CA SER A 352 12.86 14.73 -17.75
C SER A 352 13.90 14.25 -18.78
N VAL A 353 14.40 15.17 -19.59
CA VAL A 353 15.57 14.97 -20.45
C VAL A 353 16.68 14.32 -19.62
N ARG A 354 17.03 13.05 -19.92
CA ARG A 354 18.26 12.46 -19.40
C ARG A 354 19.44 13.31 -19.90
N PRO A 355 20.30 13.86 -19.04
CA PRO A 355 21.63 14.24 -19.50
C PRO A 355 22.29 12.96 -20.02
N ALA A 356 22.87 13.01 -21.22
CA ALA A 356 23.55 11.87 -21.81
C ALA A 356 24.59 11.33 -20.81
N SER A 357 24.50 10.04 -20.48
CA SER A 357 25.53 9.35 -19.72
C SER A 357 26.87 9.53 -20.44
N PRO A 358 27.96 9.95 -19.77
CA PRO A 358 29.27 9.96 -20.38
C PRO A 358 29.63 8.50 -20.70
N GLY A 359 29.77 8.21 -21.99
CA GLY A 359 30.09 6.88 -22.48
C GLY A 359 31.36 6.36 -21.81
N PHE A 360 31.22 5.26 -21.08
CA PHE A 360 32.33 4.50 -20.54
C PHE A 360 33.11 3.92 -21.73
N ARG A 361 34.25 4.51 -22.06
CA ARG A 361 35.23 3.89 -22.97
C ARG A 361 36.06 2.91 -22.13
N PRO A 362 36.06 1.60 -22.42
CA PRO A 362 37.05 0.72 -21.83
C PRO A 362 38.43 1.14 -22.33
N GLY A 363 39.35 1.39 -21.40
CA GLY A 363 40.72 1.78 -21.68
C GLY A 363 41.57 0.58 -22.08
N ARG A 364 42.09 0.68 -23.30
CA ARG A 364 43.25 0.01 -23.95
C ARG A 364 43.17 -1.48 -24.23
#